data_AF-A0A3M0Y9U6-F1
#
_entry.id   AF-A0A3M0Y9U6-F1
#
_cell.length_a   1.000
_cell.length_b   1.000
_cell.length_c   1.000
_cell.angle_alpha   90.00
_cell.angle_beta   90.00
_cell.angle_gamma   90.00
#
_symmetry.space_group_name_H-M   'P 1'
#
loop_
_entity.id
_entity.type
_entity.pdbx_description
1 polymer ?
#
loop_
_entity_poly.entity_id
_entity_poly.type
_entity_poly.pdbx_seq_one_letter_code
_entity_poly.pdbx_strand_id
1 'polypeptide(L)'
;LADATIAKLRQYEGMELNDELMGRYIKIASEISCEYCCGAKALIFTEDDERKRDEQIDAAVRAGQIAEARAERYRIKAGDRACGCAHSYAMRGLAKYLLANHGEEMSDEQILEELGKWKVLFFPGILKKKAKILEEKGIELNYINLASNKYRGIENSAQSAQGSSGSSAMVGGC
;
A
#
# COMPACT_ATOMS: atom_id res chain seq x y z
N LEU A 1 1.56 15.95 16.39
CA LEU A 1 2.84 15.50 15.79
C LEU A 1 2.59 14.63 14.55
N ALA A 2 1.87 13.50 14.68
CA ALA A 2 1.60 12.62 13.54
C ALA A 2 0.91 13.30 12.35
N ASP A 3 -0.10 14.15 12.56
CA ASP A 3 -0.76 14.87 11.47
C ASP A 3 0.17 15.81 10.71
N ALA A 4 1.07 16.50 11.43
CA ALA A 4 2.06 17.37 10.81
C ALA A 4 3.04 16.55 9.95
N THR A 5 3.43 15.37 10.42
CA THR A 5 4.30 14.46 9.67
C THR A 5 3.59 13.92 8.42
N ILE A 6 2.34 13.47 8.55
CA ILE A 6 1.50 13.02 7.42
C ILE A 6 1.35 14.16 6.40
N ALA A 7 1.05 15.37 6.88
CA ALA A 7 0.90 16.56 6.06
C ALA A 7 2.21 16.97 5.36
N LYS A 8 3.37 16.65 5.93
CA LYS A 8 4.66 16.85 5.29
C LYS A 8 4.94 15.79 4.23
N LEU A 9 4.78 14.52 4.57
CA LEU A 9 5.09 13.40 3.66
C LEU A 9 4.19 13.39 2.42
N ARG A 10 2.90 13.76 2.56
CA ARG A 10 1.98 13.84 1.40
C ARG A 10 2.43 14.86 0.34
N GLN A 11 3.25 15.85 0.70
CA GLN A 11 3.74 16.87 -0.24
C GLN A 11 4.60 16.23 -1.35
N TYR A 12 5.21 15.07 -1.06
CA TYR A 12 6.06 14.36 -2.01
C TYR A 12 5.29 13.41 -2.93
N GLU A 13 3.98 13.23 -2.75
CA GLU A 13 3.20 12.33 -3.61
C GLU A 13 3.19 12.80 -5.08
N GLY A 14 3.25 14.12 -5.29
CA GLY A 14 3.34 14.73 -6.62
C GLY A 14 4.75 14.70 -7.23
N MET A 15 5.74 14.06 -6.60
CA MET A 15 7.04 13.90 -7.22
C MET A 15 6.94 12.95 -8.42
N GLU A 16 7.54 13.39 -9.52
CA GLU A 16 7.69 12.59 -10.73
C GLU A 16 8.93 11.70 -10.60
N LEU A 17 8.80 10.45 -11.02
CA LEU A 17 9.90 9.49 -11.08
C LEU A 17 10.16 9.17 -12.55
N ASN A 18 11.42 8.92 -12.90
CA ASN A 18 11.73 8.35 -14.21
C ASN A 18 11.25 6.88 -14.30
N ASP A 19 11.30 6.30 -15.50
CA ASP A 19 10.76 4.95 -15.74
C ASP A 19 11.39 3.87 -14.83
N GLU A 20 12.70 3.94 -14.59
CA GLU A 20 13.41 3.01 -13.73
C GLU A 20 12.92 3.10 -12.27
N LEU A 21 12.89 4.32 -11.72
CA LEU A 21 12.42 4.58 -10.36
C LEU A 21 10.92 4.30 -10.23
N MET A 22 10.13 4.50 -11.29
CA MET A 22 8.71 4.17 -11.30
C MET A 22 8.50 2.64 -11.23
N GLY A 23 9.30 1.86 -11.95
CA GLY A 23 9.26 0.40 -11.84
C GLY A 23 9.57 -0.07 -10.41
N ARG A 24 10.59 0.51 -9.78
CA ARG A 24 10.92 0.25 -8.36
C ARG A 24 9.80 0.67 -7.42
N TYR A 25 9.20 1.83 -7.66
CA TYR A 25 8.05 2.31 -6.89
C TYR A 25 6.88 1.34 -6.95
N ILE A 26 6.54 0.83 -8.14
CA ILE A 26 5.45 -0.14 -8.33
C ILE A 26 5.73 -1.40 -7.52
N LYS A 27 6.96 -1.94 -7.63
CA LYS A 27 7.37 -3.12 -6.86
C LYS A 27 7.23 -2.88 -5.36
N ILE A 28 7.93 -1.87 -4.82
CA ILE A 28 7.96 -1.59 -3.37
C ILE A 28 6.57 -1.25 -2.80
N ALA A 29 5.83 -0.35 -3.45
CA ALA A 29 4.54 0.11 -2.95
C ALA A 29 3.45 -0.97 -3.05
N SER A 30 3.61 -1.95 -3.96
CA SER A 30 2.75 -3.14 -4.04
C SER A 30 2.97 -4.13 -2.89
N GLU A 31 4.15 -4.12 -2.27
CA GLU A 31 4.50 -5.04 -1.17
C GLU A 31 3.95 -4.58 0.18
N ILE A 32 3.77 -3.27 0.38
CA ILE A 32 3.20 -2.72 1.62
C ILE A 32 1.68 -2.93 1.64
N SER A 33 1.17 -3.59 2.69
CA SER A 33 -0.27 -3.74 2.85
C SER A 33 -0.96 -2.43 3.28
N CYS A 34 -2.20 -2.20 2.82
CA CYS A 34 -2.98 -0.98 3.15
C CYS A 34 -4.36 -1.32 3.72
N GLU A 35 -4.39 -2.29 4.63
CA GLU A 35 -5.59 -3.01 5.02
C GLU A 35 -6.35 -2.39 6.21
N TYR A 36 -5.69 -1.59 7.05
CA TYR A 36 -6.26 -1.21 8.35
C TYR A 36 -7.24 -0.04 8.31
N CYS A 37 -7.22 0.80 7.26
CA CYS A 37 -8.08 1.98 7.16
C CYS A 37 -9.33 1.72 6.30
N CYS A 38 -9.15 1.53 4.98
CA CYS A 38 -10.24 1.32 4.04
C CYS A 38 -10.27 -0.09 3.41
N GLY A 39 -9.42 -1.01 3.89
CA GLY A 39 -9.34 -2.38 3.39
C GLY A 39 -8.60 -2.55 2.06
N ALA A 40 -7.94 -1.51 1.53
CA ALA A 40 -7.13 -1.64 0.32
C ALA A 40 -6.07 -2.76 0.46
N LYS A 41 -5.70 -3.36 -0.66
CA LYS A 41 -4.67 -4.42 -0.67
C LYS A 41 -3.31 -3.78 -0.43
N ALA A 42 -2.90 -2.88 -1.31
CA ALA A 42 -1.61 -2.19 -1.27
C ALA A 42 -1.77 -0.66 -1.27
N LEU A 43 -0.64 0.06 -1.23
CA LEU A 43 -0.62 1.53 -1.32
C LEU A 43 -1.09 2.05 -2.70
N ILE A 44 -0.83 1.25 -3.73
CA ILE A 44 -1.11 1.50 -5.14
C ILE A 44 -1.94 0.36 -5.75
N PHE A 45 -2.54 0.59 -6.91
CA PHE A 45 -2.95 -0.51 -7.77
C PHE A 45 -1.69 -1.25 -8.24
N THR A 46 -1.76 -2.58 -8.16
CA THR A 46 -0.69 -3.46 -8.61
C THR A 46 -0.85 -3.75 -10.10
N GLU A 47 0.20 -4.23 -10.77
CA GLU A 47 0.10 -4.74 -12.16
C GLU A 47 -0.99 -5.80 -12.29
N ASP A 48 -1.17 -6.59 -11.23
CA ASP A 48 -2.16 -7.64 -11.15
C ASP A 48 -3.59 -7.09 -11.02
N ASP A 49 -3.77 -5.89 -10.43
CA ASP A 49 -5.04 -5.18 -10.38
C ASP A 49 -5.36 -4.51 -11.72
N GLU A 50 -4.37 -3.88 -12.37
CA GLU A 50 -4.49 -3.30 -13.71
C GLU A 50 -4.92 -4.37 -14.72
N ARG A 51 -4.19 -5.49 -14.81
CA ARG A 51 -4.52 -6.60 -15.70
C ARG A 51 -5.95 -7.12 -15.49
N LYS A 52 -6.35 -7.37 -14.23
CA LYS A 52 -7.70 -7.86 -13.92
C LYS A 52 -8.77 -6.83 -14.27
N ARG A 53 -8.49 -5.54 -14.09
CA ARG A 53 -9.42 -4.46 -14.46
C ARG A 53 -9.59 -4.40 -15.97
N ASP A 54 -8.50 -4.49 -16.73
CA ASP A 54 -8.54 -4.48 -18.19
C ASP A 54 -9.28 -5.70 -18.74
N GLU A 55 -9.00 -6.90 -18.22
CA GLU A 55 -9.73 -8.13 -18.58
C GLU A 55 -11.25 -7.98 -18.36
N GLN A 56 -11.65 -7.36 -17.24
CA GLN A 56 -13.06 -7.09 -16.93
C GLN A 56 -13.69 -6.06 -17.87
N ILE A 57 -12.98 -4.97 -18.16
CA ILE A 57 -13.47 -3.92 -19.06
C ILE A 57 -13.62 -4.46 -20.47
N ASP A 58 -12.62 -5.17 -20.98
CA ASP A 58 -12.65 -5.75 -22.32
C ASP A 58 -13.77 -6.79 -22.44
N ALA A 59 -14.02 -7.59 -21.38
CA ALA A 59 -15.16 -8.49 -21.33
C ALA A 59 -16.51 -7.74 -21.37
N ALA A 60 -16.64 -6.65 -20.62
CA ALA A 60 -17.85 -5.83 -20.61
C ALA A 60 -18.10 -5.12 -21.95
N VAL A 61 -17.04 -4.67 -22.63
CA VAL A 61 -17.12 -4.12 -24.00
C VAL A 61 -17.57 -5.19 -24.98
N ARG A 62 -16.97 -6.39 -24.96
CA ARG A 62 -17.40 -7.51 -25.81
C ARG A 62 -18.84 -7.95 -25.54
N ALA A 63 -19.29 -7.87 -24.29
CA ALA A 63 -20.66 -8.19 -23.91
C ALA A 63 -21.67 -7.06 -24.25
N GLY A 64 -21.22 -5.93 -24.81
CA GLY A 64 -22.06 -4.77 -25.13
C GLY A 64 -22.57 -4.02 -23.89
N GLN A 65 -22.00 -4.28 -22.72
CA GLN A 65 -22.39 -3.64 -21.45
C GLN A 65 -21.81 -2.22 -21.33
N ILE A 66 -20.69 -1.97 -22.00
CA ILE A 66 -20.00 -0.68 -22.03
C ILE A 66 -19.61 -0.37 -23.48
N ALA A 67 -19.80 0.89 -23.90
CA ALA A 67 -19.30 1.35 -25.19
C ALA A 67 -17.77 1.52 -25.15
N GLU A 68 -17.07 1.09 -26.20
CA GLU A 68 -15.60 1.17 -26.29
C GLU A 68 -15.06 2.59 -26.04
N ALA A 69 -15.70 3.61 -26.62
CA ALA A 69 -15.35 5.02 -26.39
C ALA A 69 -15.47 5.48 -24.92
N ARG A 70 -16.16 4.71 -24.07
CA ARG A 70 -16.31 4.96 -22.63
C ARG A 70 -15.46 4.01 -21.78
N ALA A 71 -14.76 3.04 -22.35
CA ALA A 71 -14.00 2.04 -21.61
C ALA A 71 -12.82 2.66 -20.85
N GLU A 72 -12.14 3.63 -21.46
CA GLU A 72 -10.89 4.20 -20.94
C GLU A 72 -11.03 4.81 -19.53
N ARG A 73 -12.17 5.44 -19.22
CA ARG A 73 -12.41 6.06 -17.90
C ARG A 73 -12.42 5.07 -16.73
N TYR A 74 -12.52 3.77 -17.02
CA TYR A 74 -12.59 2.71 -16.01
C TYR A 74 -11.25 2.00 -15.83
N ARG A 75 -10.30 2.22 -16.74
CA ARG A 75 -8.96 1.65 -16.63
C ARG A 75 -8.21 2.30 -15.47
N ILE A 76 -7.33 1.52 -14.87
CA ILE A 76 -6.44 1.92 -13.78
C ILE A 76 -5.03 1.54 -14.20
N LYS A 77 -4.00 2.25 -13.72
CA LYS A 77 -2.62 1.86 -13.99
C LYS A 77 -1.90 1.41 -12.74
N ALA A 78 -0.98 0.47 -12.88
CA ALA A 78 -0.05 0.13 -11.83
C ALA A 78 0.72 1.38 -11.38
N GLY A 79 0.84 1.55 -10.07
CA GLY A 79 1.44 2.76 -9.49
C GLY A 79 0.43 3.86 -9.17
N ASP A 80 -0.78 3.82 -9.74
CA ASP A 80 -1.85 4.74 -9.33
C ASP A 80 -2.28 4.46 -7.90
N ARG A 81 -2.77 5.49 -7.20
CA ARG A 81 -3.27 5.35 -5.82
C ARG A 81 -4.41 4.34 -5.73
N ALA A 82 -4.27 3.34 -4.86
CA ALA A 82 -5.37 2.41 -4.56
C ALA A 82 -6.42 3.02 -3.61
N CYS A 83 -6.04 4.01 -2.80
CA CYS A 83 -6.95 4.67 -1.88
C CYS A 83 -6.53 6.12 -1.54
N GLY A 84 -7.52 6.89 -1.06
CA GLY A 84 -7.37 8.29 -0.64
C GLY A 84 -7.17 8.50 0.86
N CYS A 85 -6.74 7.49 1.62
CA CYS A 85 -6.53 7.64 3.07
C CYS A 85 -5.25 8.44 3.36
N ALA A 86 -5.26 9.26 4.41
CA ALA A 86 -4.15 10.15 4.78
C ALA A 86 -2.81 9.41 4.97
N HIS A 87 -2.81 8.24 5.63
CA HIS A 87 -1.59 7.43 5.77
C HIS A 87 -1.10 6.88 4.45
N SER A 88 -2.00 6.50 3.53
CA SER A 88 -1.62 6.00 2.21
C SER A 88 -0.98 7.11 1.37
N TYR A 89 -1.51 8.33 1.43
CA TYR A 89 -0.88 9.52 0.87
C TYR A 89 0.53 9.75 1.41
N ALA A 90 0.70 9.72 2.73
CA ALA A 90 2.01 9.90 3.36
C ALA A 90 3.00 8.80 2.95
N MET A 91 2.57 7.54 2.95
CA MET A 91 3.42 6.40 2.59
C MET A 91 3.84 6.41 1.12
N ARG A 92 2.92 6.74 0.19
CA ARG A 92 3.27 6.91 -1.23
C ARG A 92 4.23 8.08 -1.44
N GLY A 93 3.98 9.20 -0.76
CA GLY A 93 4.87 10.36 -0.82
C GLY A 93 6.27 10.05 -0.27
N LEU A 94 6.35 9.34 0.85
CA LEU A 94 7.62 8.87 1.41
C LEU A 94 8.36 7.94 0.45
N ALA A 95 7.67 6.96 -0.15
CA ALA A 95 8.28 6.05 -1.11
C ALA A 95 8.88 6.80 -2.30
N LYS A 96 8.13 7.76 -2.88
CA LYS A 96 8.61 8.61 -3.96
C LYS A 96 9.79 9.49 -3.53
N TYR A 97 9.74 10.08 -2.35
CA TYR A 97 10.85 10.88 -1.81
C TYR A 97 12.13 10.05 -1.67
N LEU A 98 12.04 8.85 -1.09
CA LEU A 98 13.19 7.97 -0.90
C LEU A 98 13.77 7.53 -2.25
N LEU A 99 12.93 7.17 -3.21
CA LEU A 99 13.40 6.81 -4.55
C LEU A 99 14.05 7.99 -5.28
N ALA A 100 13.43 9.17 -5.25
CA ALA A 100 13.92 10.34 -5.97
C ALA A 100 15.22 10.91 -5.40
N ASN A 101 15.45 10.80 -4.07
CA ASN A 101 16.57 11.45 -3.41
C ASN A 101 17.63 10.46 -2.90
N HIS A 102 17.28 9.19 -2.73
CA HIS A 102 18.14 8.15 -2.16
C HIS A 102 18.09 6.84 -2.96
N GLY A 103 17.43 6.80 -4.12
CA GLY A 103 17.28 5.58 -4.91
C GLY A 103 18.62 5.00 -5.40
N GLU A 104 19.63 5.83 -5.63
CA GLU A 104 20.97 5.37 -6.02
C GLU A 104 21.74 4.74 -4.85
N GLU A 105 21.42 5.13 -3.62
CA GLU A 105 22.11 4.70 -2.39
C GLU A 105 21.37 3.58 -1.65
N MET A 106 20.05 3.50 -1.82
CA MET A 106 19.17 2.56 -1.13
C MET A 106 18.64 1.49 -2.07
N SER A 107 18.78 0.22 -1.67
CA SER A 107 18.10 -0.90 -2.32
C SER A 107 16.59 -0.86 -2.10
N ASP A 108 15.84 -1.64 -2.90
CA ASP A 108 14.39 -1.77 -2.73
C ASP A 108 14.03 -2.26 -1.32
N GLU A 109 14.79 -3.22 -0.79
CA GLU A 109 14.59 -3.78 0.54
C GLU A 109 14.83 -2.73 1.64
N GLN A 110 15.84 -1.87 1.48
CA GLN A 110 16.09 -0.78 2.43
C GLN A 110 14.96 0.24 2.43
N ILE A 111 14.44 0.61 1.25
CA ILE A 111 13.28 1.51 1.15
C ILE A 111 12.04 0.84 1.72
N LEU A 112 11.82 -0.45 1.43
CA LEU A 112 10.67 -1.21 1.93
C LEU A 112 10.71 -1.34 3.47
N GLU A 113 11.90 -1.56 4.05
CA GLU A 113 12.11 -1.58 5.50
C GLU A 113 11.79 -0.21 6.12
N GLU A 114 12.19 0.90 5.50
CA GLU A 114 11.82 2.25 5.96
C GLU A 114 10.30 2.45 5.91
N LEU A 115 9.64 2.12 4.80
CA LEU A 115 8.17 2.15 4.74
C LEU A 115 7.55 1.29 5.84
N GLY A 116 8.12 0.12 6.12
CA GLY A 116 7.67 -0.76 7.19
C GLY A 116 7.73 -0.11 8.57
N LYS A 117 8.83 0.58 8.89
CA LYS A 117 8.97 1.36 10.13
C LYS A 117 7.88 2.43 10.24
N TRP A 118 7.64 3.19 9.17
CA TRP A 118 6.60 4.22 9.13
C TRP A 118 5.20 3.65 9.33
N LYS A 119 4.91 2.48 8.75
CA LYS A 119 3.65 1.79 9.00
C LYS A 119 3.50 1.37 10.46
N VAL A 120 4.57 0.89 11.12
CA VAL A 120 4.54 0.61 12.57
C VAL A 120 4.23 1.86 13.38
N LEU A 121 4.80 3.01 13.02
CA LEU A 121 4.52 4.28 13.68
C LEU A 121 3.06 4.74 13.50
N PHE A 122 2.48 4.54 12.32
CA PHE A 122 1.08 4.92 12.04
C PHE A 122 0.05 3.96 12.66
N PHE A 123 0.39 2.68 12.78
CA PHE A 123 -0.52 1.61 13.19
C PHE A 123 0.04 0.77 14.37
N PRO A 124 0.48 1.38 15.49
CA PRO A 124 1.26 0.70 16.51
C PRO A 124 0.49 -0.41 17.22
N GLY A 125 -0.80 -0.21 17.50
CA GLY A 125 -1.61 -1.19 18.22
C GLY A 125 -1.79 -2.50 17.44
N ILE A 126 -2.23 -2.41 16.18
CA ILE A 126 -2.48 -3.59 15.36
C ILE A 126 -1.17 -4.27 14.92
N LEU A 127 -0.10 -3.50 14.65
CA LEU A 127 1.19 -4.11 14.31
C LEU A 127 1.89 -4.76 15.50
N LYS A 128 1.65 -4.30 16.74
CA LYS A 128 2.04 -5.05 17.94
C LYS A 128 1.35 -6.42 18.01
N LYS A 129 0.05 -6.50 17.68
CA LYS A 129 -0.68 -7.78 17.60
C LYS A 129 -0.11 -8.68 16.51
N LYS A 130 0.15 -8.11 15.31
CA LYS A 130 0.74 -8.85 14.19
C LYS A 130 2.12 -9.40 14.53
N ALA A 131 2.98 -8.61 15.19
CA ALA A 131 4.31 -9.03 15.65
C ALA A 131 4.27 -10.30 16.49
N LYS A 132 3.40 -10.33 17.51
CA LYS A 132 3.22 -11.52 18.38
C LYS A 132 2.85 -12.78 17.57
N ILE A 133 1.99 -12.62 16.57
CA ILE A 133 1.51 -13.74 15.75
C ILE A 133 2.58 -14.21 14.76
N LEU A 134 3.44 -13.31 14.26
CA LEU A 134 4.59 -13.71 13.45
C LEU A 134 5.55 -14.56 14.28
N GLU A 135 5.88 -14.13 15.50
CA GLU A 135 6.72 -14.86 16.43
C GLU A 135 6.14 -16.25 16.76
N GLU A 136 4.84 -16.33 17.11
CA GLU A 136 4.14 -17.59 17.39
C GLU A 136 4.16 -18.58 16.22
N LYS A 137 4.23 -18.07 14.98
CA LYS A 137 4.27 -18.88 13.74
C LYS A 137 5.68 -19.16 13.24
N GLY A 138 6.72 -18.75 13.98
CA GLY A 138 8.12 -18.91 13.56
C GLY A 138 8.47 -18.10 12.32
N ILE A 139 7.73 -17.02 12.04
CA ILE A 139 8.04 -16.10 10.97
C ILE A 139 8.99 -15.05 11.52
N GLU A 140 10.08 -14.78 10.79
CA GLU A 140 11.07 -13.78 11.17
C GLU A 140 10.41 -12.41 11.45
N LEU A 141 10.74 -11.81 12.59
CA LEU A 141 10.25 -10.50 12.98
C LEU A 141 11.17 -9.40 12.43
N ASN A 142 10.75 -8.77 11.33
CA ASN A 142 11.37 -7.57 10.76
C ASN A 142 10.28 -6.61 10.21
N TYR A 143 10.65 -5.37 9.88
CA TYR A 143 9.66 -4.36 9.49
C TYR A 143 9.01 -4.69 8.13
N ILE A 144 9.76 -5.27 7.20
CA ILE A 144 9.23 -5.81 5.94
C ILE A 144 8.08 -6.80 6.22
N ASN A 145 8.32 -7.85 7.01
CA ASN A 145 7.30 -8.88 7.27
C ASN A 145 6.08 -8.31 7.99
N LEU A 146 6.29 -7.40 8.95
CA LEU A 146 5.21 -6.70 9.64
C LEU A 146 4.33 -5.88 8.69
N ALA A 147 4.95 -5.17 7.75
CA ALA A 147 4.24 -4.27 6.84
C ALA A 147 3.73 -4.94 5.56
N SER A 148 4.23 -6.13 5.25
CA SER A 148 4.00 -6.81 3.97
C SER A 148 2.57 -7.27 3.74
N ASN A 149 2.21 -7.29 2.46
CA ASN A 149 1.04 -7.95 1.90
C ASN A 149 1.07 -9.47 2.04
N LYS A 150 2.27 -10.08 2.09
CA LYS A 150 2.45 -11.53 2.26
C LYS A 150 1.73 -12.06 3.51
N TYR A 151 1.75 -11.30 4.60
CA TYR A 151 1.13 -11.65 5.87
C TYR A 151 -0.10 -10.78 6.20
N ARG A 152 -0.74 -10.19 5.18
CA ARG A 152 -1.96 -9.38 5.36
C ARG A 152 -3.05 -10.20 6.05
N GLY A 153 -3.66 -9.64 7.11
CA GLY A 153 -4.77 -10.29 7.81
C GLY A 153 -4.37 -11.45 8.73
N ILE A 154 -3.09 -11.73 8.90
CA ILE A 154 -2.63 -12.82 9.78
C ILE A 154 -3.08 -12.60 11.23
N GLU A 155 -3.25 -11.34 11.63
CA GLU A 155 -3.76 -10.94 12.94
C GLU A 155 -5.23 -11.30 13.20
N ASN A 156 -5.95 -11.72 12.15
CA ASN A 156 -7.32 -12.17 12.22
C ASN A 156 -7.44 -13.71 12.27
N SER A 157 -6.32 -14.45 12.23
CA SER A 157 -6.33 -15.93 12.25
C SER A 157 -6.74 -16.58 13.59
N ALA A 158 -7.49 -15.85 14.44
CA ALA A 158 -8.23 -16.37 15.59
C ALA A 158 -9.73 -16.04 15.57
N GLN A 159 -10.27 -15.34 14.55
CA GLN A 159 -11.70 -15.09 14.40
C GLN A 159 -12.06 -14.82 12.94
N SER A 160 -13.07 -15.55 12.48
CA SER A 160 -13.71 -15.58 11.16
C SER A 160 -13.72 -14.28 10.35
N ALA A 161 -13.68 -14.49 9.03
CA ALA A 161 -14.09 -13.57 7.98
C ALA A 161 -15.28 -12.67 8.38
N GLN A 162 -14.97 -11.48 8.87
CA GLN A 162 -15.91 -10.37 8.96
C GLN A 162 -15.05 -9.12 9.01
N GLY A 163 -15.29 -8.20 8.07
CA GLY A 163 -14.57 -6.93 7.97
C GLY A 163 -14.60 -6.23 9.33
N SER A 164 -13.53 -6.35 10.09
CA SER A 164 -13.44 -5.79 11.42
C SER A 164 -12.98 -4.36 11.25
N SER A 165 -13.97 -3.46 11.23
CA SER A 165 -13.85 -2.05 11.62
C SER A 165 -13.49 -1.89 13.10
N GLY A 166 -12.80 -2.85 13.70
CA GLY A 166 -12.21 -2.75 15.03
C GLY A 166 -11.14 -1.67 14.97
N SER A 167 -11.46 -0.53 15.58
CA SER A 167 -10.63 0.67 15.68
C SER A 167 -9.18 0.28 16.02
N SER A 168 -8.37 0.08 15.00
CA SER A 168 -6.93 0.10 15.15
C SER A 168 -6.64 1.50 15.66
N ALA A 169 -6.08 1.62 16.86
CA ALA A 169 -5.61 2.89 17.40
C ALA A 169 -4.51 3.42 16.46
N MET A 170 -4.93 4.09 15.39
CA MET A 170 -4.08 4.75 14.41
C MET A 170 -3.70 6.10 14.97
N VAL A 171 -2.51 6.56 14.58
CA VAL A 171 -2.03 7.88 14.97
C VAL A 171 -2.11 8.83 13.79
N GLY A 172 -2.85 9.93 13.96
CA GLY A 172 -3.10 10.94 12.94
C GLY A 172 -4.03 10.50 11.80
N GLY A 173 -4.40 11.45 10.93
CA GLY A 173 -5.14 11.19 9.68
C GLY A 173 -6.64 11.47 9.71
N CYS A 174 -7.07 12.59 10.29
CA CYS A 174 -8.41 13.14 10.06
C CYS A 174 -8.62 13.67 8.63
#